data_AF-A0A8C9F551-F1
#
_entry.id   AF-A0A8C9F551-F1
#
_cell.length_a   1.000
_cell.length_b   1.000
_cell.length_c   1.000
_cell.angle_alpha   90.00
_cell.angle_beta   90.00
_cell.angle_gamma   90.00
#
_symmetry.space_group_name_H-M   'P 1'
#
loop_
_entity.id
_entity.type
_entity.pdbx_description
1 polymer ?
#
loop_
_entity_poly.entity_id
_entity_poly.type
_entity_poly.pdbx_seq_one_letter_code
_entity_poly.pdbx_strand_id
1 'polypeptide(L)'
;LKVYLLPIIISDSGNPPMSSTSTLTIRVCGCSSDGIVQSCNVEAYVLPIGLSMGALIAILACIILLLELFFSCVLPNNYLNTGILNSH
;
A
#
# COMPACT_ATOMS: atom_id res chain seq x y z
N LEU A 1 8.50 7.07 -15.81
CA LEU A 1 9.10 5.77 -16.23
C LEU A 1 9.47 5.87 -17.70
N LYS A 2 10.70 5.50 -18.10
CA LYS A 2 11.10 5.44 -19.51
C LYS A 2 11.35 3.97 -19.90
N VAL A 3 10.69 3.52 -20.96
CA VAL A 3 10.80 2.15 -21.46
C VAL A 3 11.49 2.17 -22.82
N TYR A 4 12.47 1.29 -22.99
CA TYR A 4 13.13 1.06 -24.27
C TYR A 4 12.95 -0.39 -24.68
N LEU A 5 12.59 -0.60 -25.93
CA LEU A 5 12.43 -1.92 -26.54
C LEU A 5 13.63 -2.15 -27.45
N LEU A 6 14.50 -3.09 -27.08
CA LEU A 6 15.71 -3.40 -27.80
C LEU A 6 15.56 -4.76 -28.49
N PRO A 7 15.42 -4.82 -29.82
CA PRO A 7 15.44 -6.09 -30.53
C PRO A 7 16.84 -6.71 -30.45
N ILE A 8 16.90 -7.97 -30.07
CA ILE A 8 18.11 -8.79 -30.01
C ILE A 8 17.96 -9.95 -30.98
N ILE A 9 19.03 -10.25 -31.72
CA ILE A 9 19.09 -11.40 -32.62
C ILE A 9 20.01 -12.43 -31.96
N ILE A 10 19.50 -13.64 -31.81
CA ILE A 10 20.24 -14.77 -31.24
C ILE A 10 20.47 -15.75 -32.39
N SER A 11 21.73 -16.03 -32.70
CA SER A 11 22.13 -16.99 -33.74
C SER A 11 22.89 -18.15 -33.12
N ASP A 12 22.63 -19.36 -33.61
CA ASP A 12 23.45 -20.52 -33.29
C ASP A 12 24.65 -20.64 -34.25
N SER A 13 25.53 -21.59 -33.95
CA SER A 13 26.65 -22.00 -34.81
C SER A 13 26.34 -23.30 -35.56
N GLY A 14 25.07 -23.59 -35.83
CA GLY A 14 24.63 -24.78 -36.54
C GLY A 14 24.97 -24.74 -38.03
N ASN A 15 24.71 -25.84 -38.74
CA ASN A 15 24.84 -25.87 -40.21
C ASN A 15 23.64 -26.62 -40.84
N PRO A 16 22.64 -25.90 -41.39
CA PRO A 16 22.61 -24.45 -41.56
C PRO A 16 22.42 -23.71 -40.22
N PRO A 17 22.97 -22.48 -40.07
CA PRO A 17 22.78 -21.69 -38.87
C PRO A 17 21.34 -21.17 -38.79
N MET A 18 20.78 -21.18 -37.58
CA MET A 18 19.45 -20.62 -37.31
C MET A 18 19.56 -19.37 -36.44
N SER A 19 18.66 -18.41 -36.68
CA SER A 19 18.56 -17.21 -35.85
C SER A 19 17.12 -16.94 -35.43
N SER A 20 16.98 -16.32 -34.26
CA SER A 20 15.71 -15.86 -33.72
C SER A 20 15.83 -14.39 -33.32
N THR A 21 14.74 -13.64 -33.46
CA THR A 21 14.65 -12.26 -32.99
C THR A 21 13.79 -12.21 -31.73
N SER A 22 14.34 -11.67 -30.66
CA SER A 22 13.63 -11.44 -29.39
C SER A 22 13.68 -9.96 -29.04
N THR A 23 12.80 -9.49 -28.16
CA THR A 23 12.78 -8.09 -27.72
C THR A 23 13.12 -8.00 -26.24
N LEU A 24 14.23 -7.33 -25.92
CA LEU A 24 14.60 -6.99 -24.55
C LEU A 24 13.89 -5.69 -24.13
N THR A 25 13.10 -5.76 -23.06
CA THR A 25 12.42 -4.59 -22.49
C THR A 25 13.26 -3.99 -21.37
N ILE A 26 13.78 -2.78 -21.57
CA ILE A 26 14.58 -2.05 -20.58
C ILE A 26 13.69 -1.00 -19.92
N ARG A 27 13.60 -1.05 -18.59
CA ARG A 27 12.89 -0.05 -17.78
C ARG A 27 13.92 0.80 -17.03
N VAL A 28 13.90 2.11 -17.27
CA VAL A 28 14.78 3.05 -16.57
C VAL A 28 14.02 3.75 -15.45
N CYS A 29 14.62 3.69 -14.27
CA CYS A 29 14.14 4.40 -13.09
C CYS A 29 14.78 5.78 -12.97
N GLY A 30 14.05 6.73 -12.40
CA GLY A 30 14.63 7.99 -11.94
C GLY A 30 15.33 7.78 -10.61
N CYS A 31 16.58 8.21 -10.50
CA CYS A 31 17.35 8.21 -9.26
C CYS A 31 17.77 9.64 -8.90
N SER A 32 17.88 9.89 -7.61
CA SER A 32 18.45 11.08 -7.01
C SER A 32 19.99 11.10 -7.14
N SER A 33 20.62 12.25 -6.91
CA SER A 33 22.08 12.41 -7.01
C SER A 33 22.88 11.65 -5.94
N ASP A 34 22.24 11.31 -4.83
CA ASP A 34 22.73 10.42 -3.77
C ASP A 34 22.48 8.93 -4.08
N GLY A 35 21.95 8.61 -5.28
CA GLY A 35 21.72 7.24 -5.73
C GLY A 35 20.41 6.62 -5.24
N ILE A 36 19.55 7.39 -4.55
CA ILE A 36 18.25 6.89 -4.08
C ILE A 36 17.27 6.80 -5.25
N VAL A 37 16.66 5.63 -5.41
CA VAL A 37 15.64 5.37 -6.45
C VAL A 37 14.36 6.16 -6.13
N GLN A 38 13.98 7.09 -7.00
CA GLN A 38 12.81 7.95 -6.81
C GLN A 38 11.59 7.48 -7.61
N SER A 39 11.78 6.83 -8.77
CA SER A 39 10.65 6.44 -9.62
C SER A 39 10.97 5.23 -10.50
N CYS A 40 10.52 4.05 -10.06
CA CYS A 40 10.50 2.80 -10.84
C CYS A 40 9.05 2.37 -11.16
N ASN A 41 8.18 3.30 -11.54
CA ASN A 41 6.75 3.04 -11.62
C ASN A 41 6.33 2.07 -12.76
N VAL A 42 6.10 0.80 -12.47
CA VAL A 42 4.88 0.09 -12.97
C VAL A 42 3.81 0.48 -11.98
N GLU A 43 2.69 1.02 -12.50
CA GLU A 43 1.59 1.67 -11.76
C GLU A 43 1.72 1.50 -10.27
N ALA A 44 1.99 2.60 -9.56
CA ALA A 44 1.96 2.65 -8.12
C ALA A 44 0.73 1.84 -7.71
N TYR A 45 0.98 0.63 -7.23
CA TYR A 45 0.13 0.00 -6.28
C TYR A 45 0.35 0.85 -5.02
N VAL A 46 -0.13 2.10 -5.06
CA VAL A 46 -1.24 2.37 -4.16
C VAL A 46 -2.11 1.15 -4.34
N LEU A 47 -1.98 0.18 -3.42
CA LEU A 47 -3.18 -0.39 -2.86
C LEU A 47 -4.11 0.83 -2.82
N PRO A 48 -5.20 0.87 -3.60
CA PRO A 48 -6.28 1.67 -3.12
C PRO A 48 -6.64 0.98 -1.81
N ILE A 49 -5.94 1.35 -0.73
CA ILE A 49 -6.54 1.56 0.56
C ILE A 49 -7.48 2.78 0.44
N GLY A 50 -8.01 3.08 -0.76
CA GLY A 50 -9.44 3.27 -0.97
C GLY A 50 -10.21 2.08 -0.39
N LEU A 51 -10.25 2.06 0.93
CA LEU A 51 -11.25 1.36 1.69
C LEU A 51 -12.60 1.72 1.04
N SER A 52 -13.36 0.70 0.58
CA SER A 52 -14.67 0.95 -0.03
C SER A 52 -15.49 1.85 0.89
N MET A 53 -16.34 2.73 0.33
CA MET A 53 -17.22 3.59 1.12
C MET A 53 -18.00 2.79 2.18
N GLY A 54 -18.39 1.56 1.85
CA GLY A 54 -19.03 0.66 2.82
C GLY A 54 -18.14 0.26 3.98
N ALA A 55 -16.85 0.00 3.74
CA ALA A 55 -15.90 -0.34 4.80
C ALA A 55 -15.54 0.90 5.66
N LEU A 56 -15.54 2.10 5.09
CA LEU A 56 -15.41 3.34 5.87
C LEU A 56 -16.61 3.53 6.82
N ILE A 57 -17.83 3.34 6.32
CA ILE A 57 -19.05 3.43 7.13
C ILE A 57 -19.03 2.39 8.26
N ALA A 58 -18.63 1.15 7.97
CA ALA A 58 -18.55 0.09 8.98
C ALA A 58 -17.55 0.43 10.10
N ILE A 59 -16.36 0.94 9.76
CA ILE A 59 -15.36 1.35 10.75
C ILE A 59 -15.89 2.51 11.61
N LEU A 60 -16.49 3.53 11.00
CA LEU A 60 -17.03 4.67 11.72
C LEU A 60 -18.16 4.25 12.68
N ALA A 61 -19.06 3.38 12.22
CA ALA A 61 -20.13 2.82 13.07
C ALA A 61 -19.56 2.03 14.25
N CYS A 62 -18.54 1.19 14.03
CA CYS A 62 -17.87 0.47 15.10
C CYS A 62 -17.24 1.41 16.14
N ILE A 63 -16.57 2.49 15.70
CA ILE A 63 -15.98 3.47 16.62
C ILE A 63 -17.05 4.13 17.47
N ILE A 64 -18.16 4.57 16.87
CA ILE A 64 -19.26 5.22 17.60
C ILE A 64 -19.86 4.28 18.64
N LEU A 65 -20.19 3.03 18.25
CA LEU A 65 -20.74 2.03 19.17
C LEU A 65 -19.78 1.69 20.30
N LEU A 66 -18.48 1.55 20.01
CA LEU A 66 -17.46 1.30 21.03
C LEU A 66 -17.32 2.47 21.99
N LEU A 67 -17.40 3.72 21.49
CA LEU A 67 -17.38 4.91 22.34
C LEU A 67 -18.61 4.97 23.24
N GLU A 68 -19.82 4.76 22.70
CA GLU A 68 -21.05 4.72 23.50
C GLU A 68 -20.98 3.65 24.60
N LEU A 69 -20.49 2.46 24.28
CA LEU A 69 -20.28 1.38 25.25
C LEU A 69 -19.21 1.73 26.28
N PHE A 70 -18.09 2.32 25.84
CA PHE A 70 -17.03 2.77 26.72
C PHE A 70 -17.53 3.85 27.68
N PHE A 71 -18.18 4.90 27.19
CA PHE A 71 -18.75 5.95 28.03
C PHE A 71 -19.85 5.42 28.95
N SER A 72 -20.78 4.61 28.45
CA SER A 72 -21.86 4.03 29.25
C SER A 72 -21.35 3.09 30.35
N CYS A 73 -20.26 2.35 30.11
CA CYS A 73 -19.67 1.45 31.11
C CYS A 73 -18.72 2.20 32.07
N VAL A 74 -17.91 3.13 31.56
CA VAL A 74 -16.81 3.75 32.30
C VAL A 74 -17.24 5.01 33.06
N LEU A 75 -18.20 5.80 32.56
CA LEU A 75 -18.73 6.96 33.28
C LEU A 75 -19.40 6.60 34.61
N PRO A 76 -20.30 5.61 34.72
CA PRO A 76 -20.89 5.26 36.01
C PRO A 76 -19.85 4.69 36.97
N ASN A 77 -18.87 3.91 36.47
CA ASN A 77 -17.76 3.40 37.29
C ASN A 77 -16.88 4.54 37.83
N ASN A 78 -16.54 5.53 37.00
CA ASN A 78 -15.74 6.68 37.44
C ASN A 78 -16.53 7.64 38.32
N TYR A 79 -17.82 7.89 38.05
CA TYR A 79 -18.68 8.73 38.90
C TYR A 79 -18.87 8.11 40.29
N LEU A 80 -19.10 6.80 40.37
CA LEU A 80 -19.14 6.06 41.64
C LEU A 80 -17.78 6.08 42.36
N ASN A 81 -16.68 5.88 41.64
CA ASN A 81 -15.33 5.92 42.22
C ASN A 81 -14.98 7.33 42.74
N THR A 82 -15.28 8.38 41.98
CA THR A 82 -15.13 9.78 42.44
C THR A 82 -16.10 10.13 43.56
N GLY A 83 -17.30 9.56 43.59
CA GLY A 83 -18.26 9.76 44.67
C GLY A 83 -17.79 9.16 46.00
N ILE A 84 -17.10 8.01 45.95
CA ILE A 84 -16.49 7.36 47.12
C ILE A 84 -15.24 8.12 47.60
N LEU A 85 -14.42 8.66 46.69
CA LEU A 85 -13.24 9.47 47.04
C LEU A 85 -13.59 10.87 47.57
N ASN A 86 -14.72 11.45 47.17
CA ASN A 86 -15.19 12.77 47.66
C ASN A 86 -16.14 12.65 48.88
N SER A 87 -16.42 11.44 49.37
CA SER A 87 -17.26 11.20 50.57
C SER A 87 -16.48 10.69 51.79
N HIS A 88 -15.15 10.79 51.77
CA HIS A 88 -14.27 10.47 52.89
C HIS A 88 -13.31 11.63 53.21
#